data_AF-A0A5B7WU18-F1
#
_entry.id   AF-A0A5B7WU18-F1
#
_cell.length_a   1.000
_cell.length_b   1.000
_cell.length_c   1.000
_cell.angle_alpha   90.00
_cell.angle_beta   90.00
_cell.angle_gamma   90.00
#
_symmetry.space_group_name_H-M   'P 1'
#
loop_
_entity.id
_entity.type
_entity.pdbx_description
1 polymer ?
#
loop_
_entity_poly.entity_id
_entity_poly.type
_entity_poly.pdbx_seq_one_letter_code
_entity_poly.pdbx_strand_id
1 'polypeptide(L)'
;MSTNYYNRPATHQLNQFARINDAYTLAGLTPPTYVEELKRTITTAPTVQQEAANIAREALEADDPAEFYENALTRIQRAQAADVLKNAFAKNIQSALDSKAHHYRATAANELEPQIAKLTKALTTAAKKLPAGHPLDMAANIEAGTGTEYKTTRDTLALLGTYAAIYPQGTPTDGTPTAVHTVLPIVELPKATIERIKPGLNDLAPVPSNAPQLTGTHTIRRIANDLALNMDDTLARIAAGHYEGATISFANPTELNARRQNAQNAFKRTTDKHDTTNSMVAI
;
A
#
# COMPACT_ATOMS: atom_id res chain seq x y z
N MET A 1 19.90 -9.58 -11.34
CA MET A 1 18.70 -9.34 -10.49
C MET A 1 18.36 -7.86 -10.63
N SER A 2 17.18 -7.51 -11.14
CA SER A 2 16.72 -6.11 -11.12
C SER A 2 16.44 -5.73 -9.67
N THR A 3 17.10 -4.68 -9.17
CA THR A 3 16.76 -4.12 -7.86
C THR A 3 15.59 -3.17 -8.09
N ASN A 4 14.39 -3.57 -7.67
CA ASN A 4 13.24 -2.66 -7.73
C ASN A 4 13.41 -1.58 -6.66
N TYR A 5 13.36 -0.31 -7.06
CA TYR A 5 13.52 0.84 -6.17
C TYR A 5 12.21 1.18 -5.48
N TYR A 6 11.11 1.25 -6.22
CA TYR A 6 9.77 1.27 -5.65
C TYR A 6 9.45 -0.12 -5.10
N ASN A 7 9.77 -0.29 -3.82
CA ASN A 7 9.40 -1.47 -3.07
C ASN A 7 8.27 -1.09 -2.12
N ARG A 8 7.06 -1.56 -2.41
CA ARG A 8 5.92 -1.44 -1.48
C ARG A 8 5.85 -2.72 -0.65
N PRO A 9 6.23 -2.68 0.65
CA PRO A 9 6.13 -3.84 1.50
C PRO A 9 4.72 -4.41 1.53
N ALA A 10 4.62 -5.74 1.53
CA ALA A 10 3.34 -6.43 1.62
C ALA A 10 2.59 -5.97 2.88
N THR A 11 1.34 -5.55 2.68
CA THR A 11 0.49 -4.97 3.72
C THR A 11 -0.84 -5.71 3.76
N HIS A 12 -1.16 -6.29 4.90
CA HIS A 12 -2.41 -6.98 5.21
C HIS A 12 -2.87 -6.61 6.62
N GLN A 13 -4.06 -7.04 7.02
CA GLN A 13 -4.68 -6.66 8.31
C GLN A 13 -3.74 -6.86 9.52
N LEU A 14 -3.01 -7.98 9.55
CA LEU A 14 -2.11 -8.31 10.67
C LEU A 14 -0.86 -7.41 10.80
N ASN A 15 -0.42 -6.71 9.75
CA ASN A 15 0.80 -5.89 9.79
C ASN A 15 0.58 -4.43 9.39
N GLN A 16 -0.66 -4.04 9.09
CA GLN A 16 -0.99 -2.70 8.60
C GLN A 16 -0.57 -1.60 9.58
N PHE A 17 -0.76 -1.82 10.88
CA PHE A 17 -0.38 -0.85 11.91
C PHE A 17 1.14 -0.68 12.03
N ALA A 18 1.90 -1.75 11.86
CA ALA A 18 3.36 -1.65 11.75
C ALA A 18 3.75 -0.79 10.54
N ARG A 19 3.08 -0.94 9.39
CA ARG A 19 3.34 -0.11 8.20
C ARG A 19 2.97 1.36 8.37
N ILE A 20 1.89 1.64 9.11
CA ILE A 20 1.56 3.01 9.49
C ILE A 20 2.68 3.58 10.37
N ASN A 21 3.10 2.84 11.40
CA ASN A 21 4.19 3.28 12.30
C ASN A 21 5.52 3.47 11.56
N ASP A 22 5.87 2.60 10.61
CA ASP A 22 7.05 2.73 9.74
C ASP A 22 7.01 4.05 8.96
N ALA A 23 5.85 4.41 8.40
CA ALA A 23 5.68 5.66 7.64
C ALA A 23 5.79 6.91 8.51
N TYR A 24 5.26 6.87 9.75
CA TYR A 24 5.44 7.96 10.72
C TYR A 24 6.90 8.10 11.13
N THR A 25 7.57 7.00 11.43
CA THR A 25 9.00 6.99 11.79
C THR A 25 9.85 7.56 10.66
N LEU A 26 9.54 7.18 9.41
CA LEU A 26 10.20 7.71 8.21
C LEU A 26 9.99 9.23 8.05
N ALA A 27 8.81 9.73 8.42
CA ALA A 27 8.47 11.14 8.39
C ALA A 27 9.06 11.95 9.58
N GLY A 28 9.70 11.28 10.55
CA GLY A 28 10.16 11.89 11.79
C GLY A 28 9.03 12.27 12.75
N LEU A 29 7.87 11.61 12.65
CA LEU A 29 6.68 11.85 13.46
C LEU A 29 6.49 10.75 14.50
N THR A 30 5.80 11.08 15.60
CA THR A 30 5.43 10.11 16.62
C THR A 30 4.34 9.17 16.09
N PRO A 31 4.53 7.83 16.13
CA PRO A 31 3.52 6.89 15.66
C PRO A 31 2.19 7.02 16.44
N PRO A 32 1.05 6.85 15.77
CA PRO A 32 -0.26 7.04 16.39
C PRO A 32 -0.68 5.83 17.25
N THR A 33 0.10 4.74 17.25
CA THR A 33 -0.19 3.53 18.02
C THR A 33 1.04 3.01 18.75
N TYR A 34 0.85 2.58 20.00
CA TYR A 34 1.83 1.84 20.79
C TYR A 34 1.58 0.32 20.75
N VAL A 35 0.79 -0.16 19.78
CA VAL A 35 0.29 -1.55 19.76
C VAL A 35 1.43 -2.57 19.73
N GLU A 36 2.48 -2.33 18.93
CA GLU A 36 3.63 -3.24 18.89
C GLU A 36 4.45 -3.21 20.17
N GLU A 37 4.60 -2.04 20.80
CA GLU A 37 5.28 -1.91 22.07
C GLU A 37 4.50 -2.62 23.19
N LEU A 38 3.19 -2.40 23.27
CA LEU A 38 2.30 -3.06 24.23
C LEU A 38 2.26 -4.57 23.99
N LYS A 39 2.15 -5.01 22.73
CA LYS A 39 2.20 -6.42 22.36
C LYS A 39 3.50 -7.04 22.83
N ARG A 40 4.65 -6.40 22.58
CA ARG A 40 5.96 -6.87 23.06
C ARG A 40 5.98 -6.97 24.58
N THR A 41 5.60 -5.90 25.29
CA THR A 41 5.58 -5.88 26.77
C THR A 41 4.70 -6.99 27.35
N ILE A 42 3.52 -7.21 26.77
CA ILE A 42 2.59 -8.27 27.19
C ILE A 42 3.16 -9.66 26.90
N THR A 43 3.72 -9.89 25.70
CA THR A 43 4.20 -11.22 25.30
C THR A 43 5.50 -11.62 26.00
N THR A 44 6.36 -10.67 26.38
CA THR A 44 7.63 -10.93 27.08
C THR A 44 7.49 -11.05 28.59
N ALA A 45 6.33 -10.75 29.18
CA ALA A 45 6.12 -10.92 30.62
C ALA A 45 6.36 -12.39 31.04
N PRO A 46 6.91 -12.69 32.24
CA PRO A 46 7.11 -14.07 32.68
C PRO A 46 5.80 -14.86 32.79
N THR A 47 5.83 -16.15 32.45
CA THR A 47 4.71 -17.08 32.70
C THR A 47 4.77 -17.65 34.12
N VAL A 48 3.66 -18.21 34.61
CA VAL A 48 3.63 -18.89 35.92
C VAL A 48 4.68 -20.00 35.99
N GLN A 49 4.85 -20.76 34.92
CA GLN A 49 5.84 -21.85 34.87
C GLN A 49 7.29 -21.35 34.93
N GLN A 50 7.58 -20.22 34.27
CA GLN A 50 8.91 -19.60 34.30
C GLN A 50 9.24 -19.07 35.70
N GLU A 51 8.30 -18.37 36.34
CA GLU A 51 8.49 -17.88 37.71
C GLU A 51 8.57 -19.02 38.73
N ALA A 52 7.75 -20.06 38.61
CA ALA A 52 7.81 -21.23 39.50
C ALA A 52 9.17 -21.94 39.43
N ALA A 53 9.74 -22.09 38.24
CA ALA A 53 11.07 -22.67 38.07
C ALA A 53 12.18 -21.79 38.67
N ASN A 54 12.07 -20.46 38.57
CA ASN A 54 13.01 -19.53 39.18
C ASN A 54 12.90 -19.55 40.71
N ILE A 55 11.68 -19.48 41.25
CA ILE A 55 11.41 -19.58 42.69
C ILE A 55 11.94 -20.90 43.26
N ALA A 56 11.71 -22.03 42.59
CA ALA A 56 12.20 -23.33 43.07
C ALA A 56 13.74 -23.38 43.17
N ARG A 57 14.45 -22.67 42.29
CA ARG A 57 15.91 -22.54 42.33
C ARG A 57 16.35 -21.66 43.50
N GLU A 58 15.70 -20.50 43.66
CA GLU A 58 16.00 -19.52 44.71
C GLU A 58 15.66 -20.04 46.12
N ALA A 59 14.67 -20.93 46.25
CA ALA A 59 14.24 -21.50 47.52
C ALA A 59 15.33 -22.31 48.23
N LEU A 60 16.34 -22.81 47.50
CA LEU A 60 17.45 -23.57 48.06
C LEU A 60 18.47 -22.68 48.81
N GLU A 61 18.41 -21.36 48.58
CA GLU A 61 19.37 -20.37 49.07
C GLU A 61 18.70 -19.29 49.94
N ALA A 62 17.43 -19.48 50.33
CA ALA A 62 16.66 -18.47 51.05
C ALA A 62 16.99 -18.43 52.56
N ASP A 63 17.43 -17.26 53.04
CA ASP A 63 17.77 -17.02 54.45
C ASP A 63 16.55 -16.80 55.36
N ASP A 64 15.48 -16.18 54.84
CA ASP A 64 14.19 -15.97 55.52
C ASP A 64 13.05 -16.65 54.74
N PRO A 65 12.57 -17.83 55.20
CA PRO A 65 11.51 -18.56 54.52
C PRO A 65 10.17 -17.82 54.45
N ALA A 66 9.84 -16.99 55.44
CA ALA A 66 8.54 -16.29 55.50
C ALA A 66 8.52 -15.10 54.54
N GLU A 67 9.57 -14.29 54.54
CA GLU A 67 9.73 -13.20 53.56
C GLU A 67 9.84 -13.76 52.13
N PHE A 68 10.59 -14.85 51.95
CA PHE A 68 10.70 -15.53 50.66
C PHE A 68 9.34 -16.01 50.14
N TYR A 69 8.54 -16.64 51.00
CA TYR A 69 7.22 -17.15 50.63
C TYR A 69 6.28 -16.03 50.15
N GLU A 70 6.21 -14.90 50.84
CA GLU A 70 5.34 -13.77 50.46
C GLU A 70 5.80 -13.11 49.14
N ASN A 71 7.11 -13.00 48.94
CA ASN A 71 7.69 -12.51 47.68
C ASN A 71 7.42 -13.47 46.51
N ALA A 72 7.56 -14.78 46.73
CA ALA A 72 7.24 -15.82 45.76
C ALA A 72 5.75 -15.81 45.39
N LEU A 73 4.86 -15.66 46.37
CA LEU A 73 3.41 -15.55 46.14
C LEU A 73 3.09 -14.36 45.23
N THR A 74 3.67 -13.19 45.51
CA THR A 74 3.47 -11.97 44.71
C THR A 74 3.93 -12.16 43.27
N ARG A 75 5.08 -12.80 43.06
CA ARG A 75 5.62 -13.10 41.72
C ARG A 75 4.72 -14.05 40.95
N ILE A 76 4.25 -15.12 41.57
CA ILE A 76 3.30 -16.06 40.95
C ILE A 76 1.98 -15.38 40.60
N GLN A 77 1.43 -14.55 41.48
CA GLN A 77 0.20 -13.79 41.22
C GLN A 77 0.36 -12.85 40.01
N ARG A 78 1.48 -12.13 39.92
CA ARG A 78 1.79 -11.28 38.76
C ARG A 78 1.92 -12.09 37.47
N ALA A 79 2.61 -13.23 37.52
CA ALA A 79 2.75 -14.11 36.36
C ALA A 79 1.40 -14.72 35.92
N GLN A 80 0.53 -15.07 36.86
CA GLN A 80 -0.83 -15.54 36.57
C GLN A 80 -1.67 -14.43 35.90
N ALA A 81 -1.60 -13.21 36.42
CA ALA A 81 -2.25 -12.06 35.80
C ALA A 81 -1.70 -11.78 34.39
N ALA A 82 -0.38 -11.90 34.20
CA ALA A 82 0.26 -11.76 32.89
C ALA A 82 -0.20 -12.83 31.89
N ASP A 83 -0.31 -14.10 32.31
CA ASP A 83 -0.82 -15.18 31.45
C ASP A 83 -2.28 -14.97 31.06
N VAL A 84 -3.12 -14.51 32.00
CA VAL A 84 -4.51 -14.11 31.69
C VAL A 84 -4.53 -12.95 30.68
N LEU A 85 -3.71 -11.92 30.90
CA LEU A 85 -3.63 -10.76 30.02
C LEU A 85 -3.14 -11.13 28.62
N LYS A 86 -2.09 -11.94 28.50
CA LYS A 86 -1.58 -12.45 27.20
C LYS A 86 -2.68 -13.13 26.41
N ASN A 87 -3.41 -14.04 27.06
CA ASN A 87 -4.50 -14.77 26.42
C ASN A 87 -5.66 -13.85 26.01
N ALA A 88 -6.06 -12.92 26.89
CA ALA A 88 -7.11 -11.95 26.57
C ALA A 88 -6.69 -11.00 25.44
N PHE A 89 -5.45 -10.52 25.47
CA PHE A 89 -4.90 -9.62 24.47
C PHE A 89 -4.84 -10.30 23.10
N ALA A 90 -4.28 -11.51 23.01
CA ALA A 90 -4.21 -12.28 21.78
C ALA A 90 -5.60 -12.53 21.15
N LYS A 91 -6.63 -12.75 21.98
CA LYS A 91 -8.02 -12.96 21.53
C LYS A 91 -8.70 -11.68 21.03
N ASN A 92 -8.42 -10.53 21.66
CA ASN A 92 -9.22 -9.31 21.45
C ASN A 92 -8.54 -8.24 20.58
N ILE A 93 -7.20 -8.23 20.50
CA ILE A 93 -6.47 -7.13 19.87
C ILE A 93 -6.84 -6.96 18.39
N GLN A 94 -6.99 -8.06 17.64
CA GLN A 94 -7.28 -7.96 16.21
C GLN A 94 -8.64 -7.30 15.95
N SER A 95 -9.68 -7.66 16.72
CA SER A 95 -11.00 -7.03 16.61
C SER A 95 -10.95 -5.54 16.94
N ALA A 96 -10.22 -5.17 18.00
CA ALA A 96 -10.02 -3.77 18.36
C ALA A 96 -9.29 -2.98 17.25
N LEU A 97 -8.25 -3.57 16.66
CA LEU A 97 -7.50 -2.99 15.55
C LEU A 97 -8.36 -2.82 14.30
N ASP A 98 -9.09 -3.86 13.89
CA ASP A 98 -9.95 -3.84 12.70
C ASP A 98 -11.02 -2.74 12.80
N SER A 99 -11.60 -2.55 13.98
CA SER A 99 -12.59 -1.48 14.24
C SER A 99 -12.03 -0.06 14.05
N LYS A 100 -10.71 0.12 14.16
CA LYS A 100 -10.03 1.42 14.05
C LYS A 100 -9.21 1.57 12.77
N ALA A 101 -9.01 0.51 12.00
CA ALA A 101 -8.10 0.49 10.84
C ALA A 101 -8.44 1.58 9.80
N HIS A 102 -9.73 1.84 9.55
CA HIS A 102 -10.15 2.90 8.64
C HIS A 102 -9.76 4.29 9.16
N HIS A 103 -10.00 4.56 10.44
CA HIS A 103 -9.68 5.83 11.08
C HIS A 103 -8.17 6.11 11.02
N TYR A 104 -7.34 5.15 11.42
CA TYR A 104 -5.88 5.33 11.40
C TYR A 104 -5.33 5.54 9.98
N ARG A 105 -5.89 4.89 8.95
CA ARG A 105 -5.51 5.18 7.55
C ARG A 105 -5.84 6.61 7.14
N ALA A 106 -7.02 7.10 7.49
CA ALA A 106 -7.45 8.45 7.15
C ALA A 106 -6.58 9.49 7.85
N THR A 107 -6.32 9.31 9.15
CA THR A 107 -5.43 10.17 9.93
C THR A 107 -4.01 10.15 9.36
N ALA A 108 -3.44 8.97 9.12
CA ALA A 108 -2.10 8.83 8.53
C ALA A 108 -2.00 9.53 7.18
N ALA A 109 -3.04 9.43 6.34
CA ALA A 109 -3.02 10.06 5.03
C ALA A 109 -2.94 11.59 5.11
N ASN A 110 -3.65 12.19 6.07
CA ASN A 110 -3.65 13.64 6.26
C ASN A 110 -2.34 14.12 6.93
N GLU A 111 -1.88 13.43 7.96
CA GLU A 111 -0.70 13.86 8.73
C GLU A 111 0.60 13.67 7.94
N LEU A 112 0.68 12.66 7.08
CA LEU A 112 1.86 12.39 6.26
C LEU A 112 1.83 13.11 4.90
N GLU A 113 0.71 13.74 4.54
CA GLU A 113 0.54 14.46 3.26
C GLU A 113 1.68 15.45 2.96
N PRO A 114 2.12 16.32 3.90
CA PRO A 114 3.15 17.31 3.58
C PRO A 114 4.49 16.67 3.20
N GLN A 115 4.84 15.56 3.86
CA GLN A 115 6.09 14.83 3.63
C GLN A 115 6.03 14.13 2.28
N ILE A 116 4.88 13.53 1.96
CA ILE A 116 4.67 12.86 0.68
C ILE A 116 4.64 13.88 -0.46
N ALA A 117 4.00 15.04 -0.28
CA ALA A 117 4.00 16.11 -1.27
C ALA A 117 5.42 16.61 -1.59
N LYS A 118 6.29 16.72 -0.57
CA LYS A 118 7.70 17.06 -0.75
C LYS A 118 8.43 16.01 -1.60
N LEU A 119 8.20 14.72 -1.33
CA LEU A 119 8.77 13.62 -2.11
C LEU A 119 8.25 13.62 -3.55
N THR A 120 6.95 13.72 -3.76
CA THR A 120 6.32 13.84 -5.07
C THR A 120 6.93 14.97 -5.90
N LYS A 121 7.14 16.15 -5.29
CA LYS A 121 7.79 17.28 -5.94
C LYS A 121 9.25 17.00 -6.29
N ALA A 122 10.01 16.39 -5.38
CA ALA A 122 11.41 16.02 -5.61
C ALA A 122 11.52 15.00 -6.77
N LEU A 123 10.68 13.96 -6.76
CA LEU A 123 10.60 12.96 -7.81
C LEU A 123 10.26 13.59 -9.16
N THR A 124 9.19 14.39 -9.22
CA THR A 124 8.74 15.07 -10.45
C THR A 124 9.83 15.98 -11.02
N THR A 125 10.55 16.71 -10.15
CA THR A 125 11.61 17.63 -10.56
C THR A 125 12.83 16.87 -11.09
N ALA A 126 13.24 15.79 -10.41
CA ALA A 126 14.37 14.98 -10.81
C ALA A 126 14.06 14.18 -12.09
N ALA A 127 12.90 13.53 -12.16
CA ALA A 127 12.50 12.67 -13.27
C ALA A 127 12.44 13.42 -14.61
N LYS A 128 12.02 14.69 -14.62
CA LYS A 128 11.98 15.53 -15.83
C LYS A 128 13.34 15.77 -16.49
N LYS A 129 14.43 15.57 -15.76
CA LYS A 129 15.79 15.75 -16.26
C LYS A 129 16.43 14.43 -16.70
N LEU A 130 15.82 13.29 -16.39
CA LEU A 130 16.35 11.98 -16.75
C LEU A 130 16.16 11.70 -18.25
N PRO A 131 16.99 10.84 -18.85
CA PRO A 131 16.79 10.36 -20.22
C PRO A 131 15.42 9.68 -20.38
N ALA A 132 14.64 10.08 -21.39
CA ALA A 132 13.23 9.65 -21.52
C ALA A 132 13.04 8.14 -21.79
N GLY A 133 14.00 7.51 -22.47
CA GLY A 133 13.94 6.10 -22.85
C GLY A 133 14.11 5.15 -21.67
N HIS A 134 15.17 5.32 -20.88
CA HIS A 134 15.43 4.49 -19.70
C HIS A 134 15.86 5.39 -18.55
N PRO A 135 14.89 6.03 -17.86
CA PRO A 135 15.21 7.04 -16.86
C PRO A 135 16.06 6.49 -15.73
N LEU A 136 16.02 5.18 -15.47
CA LEU A 136 16.77 4.52 -14.40
C LEU A 136 17.90 3.62 -14.91
N ASP A 137 18.39 3.84 -16.13
CA ASP A 137 19.65 3.27 -16.59
C ASP A 137 20.83 4.10 -16.08
N MET A 138 21.66 3.50 -15.22
CA MET A 138 22.81 4.18 -14.63
C MET A 138 23.83 4.64 -15.69
N ALA A 139 24.07 3.86 -16.74
CA ALA A 139 25.06 4.21 -17.77
C ALA A 139 24.60 5.44 -18.56
N ALA A 140 23.34 5.44 -19.00
CA ALA A 140 22.74 6.57 -19.70
C ALA A 140 22.74 7.85 -18.85
N ASN A 141 22.51 7.73 -17.54
CA ASN A 141 22.53 8.86 -16.62
C ASN A 141 23.95 9.40 -16.33
N ILE A 142 24.96 8.53 -16.35
CA ILE A 142 26.37 8.97 -16.26
C ILE A 142 26.73 9.77 -17.51
N GLU A 143 26.40 9.25 -18.70
CA GLU A 143 26.67 9.91 -19.97
C GLU A 143 25.94 11.26 -20.08
N ALA A 144 24.68 11.33 -19.64
CA ALA A 144 23.89 12.55 -19.63
C ALA A 144 24.25 13.54 -18.49
N GLY A 145 25.12 13.16 -17.55
CA GLY A 145 25.48 14.00 -16.39
C GLY A 145 24.36 14.17 -15.37
N THR A 146 23.38 13.27 -15.32
CA THR A 146 22.15 13.35 -14.49
C THR A 146 22.21 12.44 -13.26
N GLY A 147 23.42 12.08 -12.80
CA GLY A 147 23.63 11.16 -11.67
C GLY A 147 22.95 11.58 -10.37
N THR A 148 22.85 12.89 -10.10
CA THR A 148 22.16 13.43 -8.91
C THR A 148 20.66 13.19 -8.99
N GLU A 149 20.05 13.46 -10.13
CA GLU A 149 18.63 13.24 -10.39
C GLU A 149 18.27 11.75 -10.39
N TYR A 150 19.15 10.91 -10.95
CA TYR A 150 19.02 9.47 -10.89
C TYR A 150 18.92 8.98 -9.44
N LYS A 151 19.89 9.39 -8.59
CA LYS A 151 19.90 9.03 -7.17
C LYS A 151 18.67 9.57 -6.45
N THR A 152 18.28 10.82 -6.70
CA THR A 152 17.10 11.44 -6.09
C THR A 152 15.83 10.69 -6.46
N THR A 153 15.66 10.32 -7.73
CA THR A 153 14.52 9.56 -8.23
C THR A 153 14.45 8.20 -7.56
N ARG A 154 15.58 7.48 -7.53
CA ARG A 154 15.71 6.16 -6.88
C ARG A 154 15.32 6.21 -5.40
N ASP A 155 15.93 7.12 -4.65
CA ASP A 155 15.73 7.24 -3.21
C ASP A 155 14.27 7.67 -2.93
N THR A 156 13.69 8.55 -3.75
CA THR A 156 12.30 8.97 -3.58
C THR A 156 11.29 7.87 -3.90
N LEU A 157 11.53 7.05 -4.93
CA LEU A 157 10.68 5.90 -5.26
C LEU A 157 10.63 4.90 -4.09
N ALA A 158 11.77 4.61 -3.46
CA ALA A 158 11.83 3.74 -2.29
C ALA A 158 11.00 4.29 -1.13
N LEU A 159 11.12 5.59 -0.84
CA LEU A 159 10.36 6.24 0.23
C LEU A 159 8.86 6.23 -0.06
N LEU A 160 8.44 6.51 -1.30
CA LEU A 160 7.04 6.44 -1.71
C LEU A 160 6.46 5.02 -1.58
N GLY A 161 7.27 3.99 -1.80
CA GLY A 161 6.88 2.60 -1.55
C GLY A 161 6.48 2.34 -0.10
N THR A 162 7.21 2.91 0.86
CA THR A 162 6.86 2.84 2.29
C THR A 162 5.54 3.55 2.59
N TYR A 163 5.31 4.76 2.06
CA TYR A 163 4.03 5.46 2.26
C TYR A 163 2.86 4.74 1.57
N ALA A 164 3.07 4.15 0.40
CA ALA A 164 2.02 3.35 -0.27
C ALA A 164 1.60 2.12 0.57
N ALA A 165 2.46 1.61 1.45
CA ALA A 165 2.20 0.48 2.33
C ALA A 165 1.29 0.81 3.54
N ILE A 166 0.89 2.07 3.73
CA ILE A 166 -0.16 2.43 4.71
C ILE A 166 -1.50 1.75 4.33
N TYR A 167 -1.70 1.51 3.03
CA TYR A 167 -2.86 0.82 2.50
C TYR A 167 -2.61 -0.68 2.32
N PRO A 168 -3.56 -1.54 2.71
CA PRO A 168 -3.46 -2.96 2.44
C PRO A 168 -3.38 -3.22 0.93
N GLN A 169 -2.51 -4.15 0.56
CA GLN A 169 -2.47 -4.73 -0.77
C GLN A 169 -3.64 -5.71 -0.87
N GLY A 170 -4.63 -5.38 -1.69
CA GLY A 170 -5.67 -6.33 -2.07
C GLY A 170 -5.23 -7.05 -3.34
N THR A 171 -5.45 -8.35 -3.43
CA THR A 171 -5.44 -9.03 -4.72
C THR A 171 -6.62 -8.50 -5.53
N PRO A 172 -6.40 -7.94 -6.72
CA PRO A 172 -7.50 -7.47 -7.55
C PRO A 172 -8.39 -8.67 -7.92
N THR A 173 -9.67 -8.63 -7.57
CA THR A 173 -10.68 -9.58 -8.06
C THR A 173 -11.49 -9.00 -9.22
N ASP A 174 -11.11 -7.81 -9.68
CA ASP A 174 -11.92 -6.93 -10.49
C ASP A 174 -11.47 -6.84 -11.96
N GLY A 175 -10.50 -7.66 -12.36
CA GLY A 175 -9.91 -7.70 -13.70
C GLY A 175 -8.81 -6.66 -13.94
N THR A 176 -8.48 -5.82 -12.94
CA THR A 176 -7.39 -4.85 -13.03
C THR A 176 -6.04 -5.54 -12.77
N PRO A 177 -4.98 -5.28 -13.56
CA PRO A 177 -3.66 -5.85 -13.30
C PRO A 177 -3.11 -5.51 -11.91
N THR A 178 -2.48 -6.48 -11.24
CA THR A 178 -1.90 -6.31 -9.89
C THR A 178 -0.89 -5.17 -9.81
N ALA A 179 -0.09 -4.97 -10.86
CA ALA A 179 0.88 -3.87 -10.92
C ALA A 179 0.21 -2.50 -10.81
N VAL A 180 -0.97 -2.32 -11.42
CA VAL A 180 -1.75 -1.08 -11.30
C VAL A 180 -2.22 -0.87 -9.86
N HIS A 181 -2.85 -1.87 -9.24
CA HIS A 181 -3.28 -1.79 -7.82
C HIS A 181 -2.14 -1.51 -6.85
N THR A 182 -0.93 -1.94 -7.20
CA THR A 182 0.27 -1.71 -6.39
C THR A 182 0.63 -0.22 -6.31
N VAL A 183 0.39 0.54 -7.40
CA VAL A 183 0.77 1.96 -7.51
C VAL A 183 -0.37 2.95 -7.25
N LEU A 184 -1.65 2.54 -7.29
CA LEU A 184 -2.79 3.44 -7.07
C LEU A 184 -2.74 4.31 -5.78
N PRO A 185 -2.13 3.87 -4.66
CA PRO A 185 -1.95 4.74 -3.50
C PRO A 185 -1.15 6.02 -3.77
N ILE A 186 -0.24 5.99 -4.75
CA ILE A 186 0.68 7.09 -5.07
C ILE A 186 0.55 7.60 -6.52
N VAL A 187 -0.28 6.96 -7.35
CA VAL A 187 -0.53 7.34 -8.74
C VAL A 187 -1.99 7.68 -8.92
N GLU A 188 -2.24 8.86 -9.45
CA GLU A 188 -3.53 9.25 -10.00
C GLU A 188 -3.52 9.00 -11.51
N LEU A 189 -4.54 8.29 -11.98
CA LEU A 189 -4.69 7.91 -13.37
C LEU A 189 -5.73 8.80 -14.04
N PRO A 190 -5.64 9.06 -15.36
CA PRO A 190 -6.64 9.84 -16.07
C PRO A 190 -8.01 9.17 -15.98
N LYS A 191 -9.08 9.95 -16.18
CA LYS A 191 -10.44 9.40 -16.15
C LYS A 191 -10.64 8.32 -17.22
N ALA A 192 -11.12 7.15 -16.80
CA ALA A 192 -11.43 6.04 -17.67
C ALA A 192 -12.90 6.08 -18.13
N THR A 193 -13.10 5.68 -19.38
CA THR A 193 -14.42 5.41 -19.96
C THR A 193 -14.50 3.92 -20.29
N ILE A 194 -15.60 3.28 -19.89
CA ILE A 194 -15.85 1.86 -20.23
C ILE A 194 -15.95 1.74 -21.76
N GLU A 195 -15.19 0.80 -22.31
CA GLU A 195 -15.16 0.52 -23.74
C GLU A 195 -16.46 -0.15 -24.17
N ARG A 196 -17.16 0.46 -25.13
CA ARG A 196 -18.40 -0.07 -25.70
C ARG A 196 -18.11 -0.71 -27.04
N ILE A 197 -18.44 -2.00 -27.17
CA ILE A 197 -18.20 -2.78 -28.39
C ILE A 197 -19.50 -2.85 -29.17
N LYS A 198 -19.45 -2.50 -30.46
CA LYS A 198 -20.55 -2.83 -31.37
C LYS A 198 -20.57 -4.34 -31.62
N PRO A 199 -21.72 -5.03 -31.49
CA PRO A 199 -21.83 -6.39 -31.99
C PRO A 199 -21.51 -6.40 -33.48
N GLY A 200 -20.48 -7.16 -33.88
CA GLY A 200 -20.05 -7.25 -35.27
C GLY A 200 -21.03 -8.10 -36.08
N LEU A 201 -21.37 -7.63 -37.28
CA LEU A 201 -21.79 -8.49 -38.38
C LEU A 201 -20.50 -8.89 -39.12
N ASN A 202 -20.16 -10.19 -39.10
CA ASN A 202 -19.07 -10.84 -39.83
C ASN A 202 -17.63 -10.55 -39.33
N ASP A 203 -17.11 -11.37 -38.41
CA ASP A 203 -15.68 -11.68 -38.11
C ASP A 203 -14.60 -10.56 -38.10
N LEU A 204 -14.98 -9.30 -38.23
CA LEU A 204 -14.08 -8.15 -38.14
C LEU A 204 -13.80 -7.88 -36.66
N ALA A 205 -12.55 -7.51 -36.38
CA ALA A 205 -12.14 -7.16 -35.02
C ALA A 205 -13.12 -6.12 -34.44
N PRO A 206 -13.68 -6.35 -33.24
CA PRO A 206 -14.69 -5.48 -32.66
C PRO A 206 -14.17 -4.04 -32.55
N VAL A 207 -14.78 -3.12 -33.27
CA VAL A 207 -14.45 -1.68 -33.22
C VAL A 207 -15.26 -1.02 -32.10
N PRO A 208 -14.62 -0.27 -31.19
CA PRO A 208 -15.34 0.44 -30.14
C PRO A 208 -16.29 1.50 -30.70
N SER A 209 -17.55 1.53 -30.25
CA SER A 209 -18.52 2.56 -30.65
C SER A 209 -18.20 3.94 -30.08
N ASN A 210 -17.46 4.00 -28.98
CA ASN A 210 -17.10 5.22 -28.27
C ASN A 210 -15.60 5.57 -28.36
N ALA A 211 -14.91 5.17 -29.43
CA ALA A 211 -13.46 5.34 -29.58
C ALA A 211 -12.90 6.74 -29.23
N PRO A 212 -13.54 7.88 -29.61
CA PRO A 212 -13.03 9.21 -29.25
C PRO A 212 -13.00 9.50 -27.75
N GLN A 213 -13.73 8.74 -26.93
CA GLN A 213 -13.85 8.92 -25.48
C GLN A 213 -12.86 8.03 -24.69
N LEU A 214 -12.05 7.21 -25.39
CA LEU A 214 -11.23 6.18 -24.76
C LEU A 214 -9.78 6.61 -24.51
N THR A 215 -9.39 7.87 -24.75
CA THR A 215 -8.00 8.34 -24.55
C THR A 215 -7.46 7.99 -23.17
N GLY A 216 -8.19 8.34 -22.08
CA GLY A 216 -7.77 8.00 -20.71
C GLY A 216 -7.72 6.49 -20.45
N THR A 217 -8.67 5.74 -21.01
CA THR A 217 -8.69 4.27 -20.93
C THR A 217 -7.48 3.64 -21.61
N HIS A 218 -7.11 4.11 -22.80
CA HIS A 218 -5.92 3.65 -23.52
C HIS A 218 -4.64 4.03 -22.79
N THR A 219 -4.56 5.23 -22.21
CA THR A 219 -3.42 5.64 -21.37
C THR A 219 -3.27 4.73 -20.15
N ILE A 220 -4.35 4.39 -19.45
CA ILE A 220 -4.30 3.46 -18.31
C ILE A 220 -3.81 2.07 -18.74
N ARG A 221 -4.31 1.54 -19.86
CA ARG A 221 -3.89 0.23 -20.38
C ARG A 221 -2.42 0.25 -20.80
N ARG A 222 -1.94 1.34 -21.39
CA ARG A 222 -0.51 1.54 -21.71
C ARG A 222 0.33 1.55 -20.43
N ILE A 223 -0.05 2.33 -19.42
CA ILE A 223 0.63 2.35 -18.11
C ILE A 223 0.65 0.95 -17.50
N ALA A 224 -0.44 0.20 -17.57
CA ALA A 224 -0.50 -1.15 -17.00
C ALA A 224 0.48 -2.12 -17.69
N ASN A 225 0.61 -2.04 -19.01
CA ASN A 225 1.60 -2.81 -19.75
C ASN A 225 3.04 -2.40 -19.36
N ASP A 226 3.31 -1.10 -19.29
CA ASP A 226 4.64 -0.58 -18.95
C ASP A 226 5.02 -0.93 -17.50
N LEU A 227 4.07 -0.85 -16.55
CA LEU A 227 4.25 -1.25 -15.15
C LEU A 227 4.58 -2.75 -15.01
N ALA A 228 3.98 -3.60 -15.86
CA ALA A 228 4.25 -5.04 -15.85
C ALA A 228 5.66 -5.37 -16.36
N LEU A 229 6.22 -4.52 -17.23
CA LEU A 229 7.58 -4.66 -17.77
C LEU A 229 8.63 -4.07 -16.81
N ASN A 230 8.44 -2.82 -16.40
CA ASN A 230 9.33 -2.12 -15.47
C ASN A 230 8.56 -1.05 -14.69
N MET A 231 8.22 -1.36 -13.44
CA MET A 231 7.47 -0.48 -12.57
C MET A 231 8.23 0.81 -12.22
N ASP A 232 9.53 0.73 -11.97
CA ASP A 232 10.31 1.91 -11.57
C ASP A 232 10.46 2.91 -12.71
N ASP A 233 10.80 2.43 -13.91
CA ASP A 233 10.88 3.27 -15.11
C ASP A 233 9.53 3.91 -15.41
N THR A 234 8.44 3.15 -15.26
CA THR A 234 7.09 3.65 -15.51
C THR A 234 6.70 4.74 -14.51
N LEU A 235 7.01 4.56 -13.22
CA LEU A 235 6.76 5.59 -12.20
C LEU A 235 7.59 6.86 -12.45
N ALA A 236 8.86 6.72 -12.85
CA ALA A 236 9.70 7.85 -13.23
C ALA A 236 9.13 8.59 -14.46
N ARG A 237 8.64 7.85 -15.47
CA ARG A 237 8.00 8.44 -16.67
C ARG A 237 6.66 9.12 -16.36
N ILE A 238 5.86 8.56 -15.43
CA ILE A 238 4.65 9.24 -14.92
C ILE A 238 5.05 10.56 -14.25
N ALA A 239 6.05 10.54 -13.37
CA ALA A 239 6.55 11.75 -12.72
C ALA A 239 7.12 12.78 -13.70
N ALA A 240 7.73 12.34 -14.80
CA ALA A 240 8.21 13.21 -15.87
C ALA A 240 7.07 13.78 -16.75
N GLY A 241 5.86 13.21 -16.68
CA GLY A 241 4.69 13.65 -17.45
C GLY A 241 4.55 12.98 -18.83
N HIS A 242 5.12 11.79 -19.03
CA HIS A 242 5.06 11.08 -20.32
C HIS A 242 3.69 10.43 -20.62
N TYR A 243 2.80 10.38 -19.63
CA TYR A 243 1.45 9.85 -19.76
C TYR A 243 0.45 10.96 -19.47
N GLU A 244 -0.35 11.33 -20.45
CA GLU A 244 -1.32 12.42 -20.33
C GLU A 244 -2.34 12.15 -19.22
N GLY A 245 -2.47 13.10 -18.30
CA GLY A 245 -3.41 13.03 -17.17
C GLY A 245 -3.05 12.04 -16.07
N ALA A 246 -1.89 11.37 -16.14
CA ALA A 246 -1.38 10.57 -15.02
C ALA A 246 -0.37 11.38 -14.21
N THR A 247 -0.48 11.35 -12.89
CA THR A 247 0.40 12.09 -11.97
C THR A 247 0.76 11.27 -10.75
N ILE A 248 1.86 11.63 -10.09
CA ILE A 248 2.18 11.12 -8.76
C ILE A 248 1.43 11.98 -7.74
N SER A 249 0.56 11.36 -6.96
CA SER A 249 -0.17 12.01 -5.87
C SER A 249 -0.63 10.96 -4.86
N PHE A 250 -0.61 11.32 -3.57
CA PHE A 250 -1.01 10.40 -2.52
C PHE A 250 -2.52 10.40 -2.34
N ALA A 251 -3.13 9.21 -2.36
CA ALA A 251 -4.56 9.07 -2.16
C ALA A 251 -4.89 9.00 -0.67
N ASN A 252 -5.94 9.69 -0.23
CA ASN A 252 -6.63 9.32 1.01
C ASN A 252 -7.50 8.06 0.79
N PRO A 253 -8.12 7.45 1.83
CA PRO A 253 -8.91 6.22 1.66
C PRO A 253 -10.08 6.35 0.66
N THR A 254 -10.76 7.50 0.63
CA THR A 254 -11.90 7.75 -0.27
C THR A 254 -11.42 7.86 -1.71
N GLU A 255 -10.36 8.65 -1.93
CA GLU A 255 -9.72 8.79 -3.23
C GLU A 255 -9.17 7.47 -3.75
N LEU A 256 -8.54 6.65 -2.90
CA LEU A 256 -8.01 5.35 -3.30
C LEU A 256 -9.12 4.44 -3.82
N ASN A 257 -10.30 4.46 -3.19
CA ASN A 257 -11.45 3.71 -3.67
C ASN A 257 -11.94 4.24 -5.04
N ALA A 258 -11.99 5.57 -5.22
CA ALA A 258 -12.34 6.17 -6.50
C ALA A 258 -11.31 5.82 -7.60
N ARG A 259 -10.01 5.86 -7.30
CA ARG A 259 -8.92 5.46 -8.19
C ARG A 259 -9.04 3.99 -8.59
N ARG A 260 -9.37 3.10 -7.65
CA ARG A 260 -9.63 1.68 -7.94
C ARG A 260 -10.81 1.48 -8.89
N GLN A 261 -11.93 2.15 -8.64
CA GLN A 261 -13.09 2.09 -9.54
C GLN A 261 -12.76 2.63 -10.94
N ASN A 262 -12.02 3.74 -11.02
CA ASN A 262 -11.56 4.30 -12.28
C ASN A 262 -10.65 3.33 -13.04
N ALA A 263 -9.66 2.73 -12.37
CA ALA A 263 -8.79 1.72 -12.95
C ALA A 263 -9.60 0.51 -13.45
N GLN A 264 -10.56 0.02 -12.66
CA GLN A 264 -11.44 -1.08 -13.05
C GLN A 264 -12.24 -0.75 -14.33
N ASN A 265 -12.77 0.47 -14.45
CA ASN A 265 -13.50 0.89 -15.63
C ASN A 265 -12.66 0.83 -16.91
N ALA A 266 -11.36 1.10 -16.82
CA ALA A 266 -10.46 1.00 -17.97
C ALA A 266 -10.33 -0.42 -18.54
N PHE A 267 -10.54 -1.45 -17.71
CA PHE A 267 -10.44 -2.87 -18.11
C PHE A 267 -11.80 -3.53 -18.36
N LYS A 268 -12.90 -2.81 -18.13
CA LYS A 268 -14.25 -3.28 -18.48
C LYS A 268 -14.57 -3.03 -19.95
N ARG A 269 -15.29 -3.98 -20.54
CA ARG A 269 -15.91 -3.88 -21.86
C ARG A 269 -17.39 -4.22 -21.76
N THR A 270 -18.23 -3.49 -22.47
CA THR A 270 -19.67 -3.74 -22.56
C THR A 270 -20.12 -3.78 -24.01
N THR A 271 -21.03 -4.68 -24.36
CA THR A 271 -21.62 -4.72 -25.70
C THR A 271 -22.79 -3.75 -25.78
N ASP A 272 -22.87 -2.97 -26.86
CA ASP A 272 -24.06 -2.16 -27.13
C ASP A 272 -25.27 -3.08 -27.32
N LYS A 273 -26.35 -2.88 -26.55
CA LYS A 273 -27.59 -3.62 -26.77
C LYS A 273 -28.17 -3.20 -28.11
N HIS A 274 -28.54 -4.15 -28.96
CA HIS A 274 -29.37 -3.86 -30.12
C HIS A 274 -30.68 -3.25 -29.61
N ASP A 275 -30.90 -1.98 -29.94
CA ASP A 275 -32.22 -1.37 -29.80
C ASP A 275 -33.12 -1.98 -30.89
N THR A 276 -33.68 -3.16 -30.63
CA THR A 276 -34.75 -3.71 -31.46
C THR A 276 -36.06 -3.00 -31.12
N THR A 277 -36.12 -1.70 -31.35
CA THR A 277 -37.42 -1.03 -31.47
C THR A 277 -37.87 -1.28 -32.89
N ASN A 278 -38.63 -2.36 -33.07
CA ASN A 278 -39.34 -2.67 -34.30
C ASN A 278 -40.09 -1.42 -34.74
N SER A 279 -39.65 -0.81 -35.84
CA SER A 279 -40.52 -0.02 -36.69
C SER A 279 -41.61 -0.96 -37.22
N MET A 280 -42.72 -1.08 -36.49
CA MET A 280 -43.98 -1.45 -37.09
C MET A 280 -44.35 -0.31 -38.05
N VAL A 281 -43.89 -0.45 -39.29
CA VAL A 281 -44.47 0.25 -40.43
C VAL A 281 -45.89 -0.25 -40.53
N ALA A 282 -46.84 0.64 -40.25
CA ALA A 282 -48.24 0.46 -40.56
C ALA A 282 -48.40 0.15 -42.05
N ILE A 283 -49.13 -0.91 -42.37
CA ILE A 283 -49.79 -1.10 -43.66
C ILE A 283 -51.29 -0.98 -43.38
#